data_AF-A0A0R3RKB0-F1
#
_entry.id   AF-A0A0R3RKB0-F1
#
_cell.length_a   1.000
_cell.length_b   1.000
_cell.length_c   1.000
_cell.angle_alpha   90.00
_cell.angle_beta   90.00
_cell.angle_gamma   90.00
#
_symmetry.space_group_name_H-M   'P 1'
#
loop_
_entity.id
_entity.type
_entity.pdbx_description
1 polymer ?
#
loop_
_entity_poly.entity_id
_entity_poly.type
_entity_poly.pdbx_seq_one_letter_code
_entity_poly.pdbx_strand_id
1 'polypeptide(L)'
;MMSRNYAAVGSKIIAEKEDKSFIDLNAEKLCTHVCVNYLLEGGEDPKILPDSEYPPWLFELNLERKKQLEDLDPEVDGWLYWRAYRLRQIRQIRRIERLKYKFINVQNSPTMRKSGYRGKKTSLYEM
;
A
#
# COMPACT_ATOMS: atom_id res chain seq x y z
N MET A 1 -1.14 -10.81 -44.28
CA MET A 1 -0.75 -10.63 -42.87
C MET A 1 -1.08 -11.92 -42.13
N MET A 2 -0.08 -12.68 -41.66
CA MET A 2 -0.31 -13.87 -40.82
C MET A 2 -0.47 -13.47 -39.36
N SER A 3 -1.61 -13.79 -38.74
CA SER A 3 -1.79 -13.74 -37.29
C SER A 3 -1.08 -14.93 -36.63
N ARG A 4 -0.20 -14.66 -35.65
CA ARG A 4 0.37 -15.70 -34.77
C ARG A 4 -0.46 -15.78 -33.50
N ASN A 5 -1.06 -16.94 -33.24
CA ASN A 5 -1.72 -17.27 -31.99
C ASN A 5 -0.68 -17.77 -30.99
N TYR A 6 -0.62 -17.19 -29.80
CA TYR A 6 0.18 -17.72 -28.68
C TYR A 6 -0.77 -18.19 -27.58
N ALA A 7 -0.87 -19.50 -27.38
CA ALA A 7 -1.45 -20.07 -26.16
C ALA A 7 -0.31 -20.25 -25.15
N ALA A 8 -0.35 -19.50 -24.04
CA ALA A 8 0.62 -19.63 -22.97
C ALA A 8 0.25 -20.83 -22.08
N VAL A 9 1.12 -21.84 -22.03
CA VAL A 9 1.04 -22.94 -21.06
C VAL A 9 1.52 -22.41 -19.71
N GLY A 10 0.62 -22.27 -18.74
CA GLY A 10 0.95 -21.81 -17.39
C GLY A 10 1.78 -22.84 -16.63
N SER A 11 3.02 -22.50 -16.28
CA SER A 11 3.88 -23.26 -15.37
C SER A 11 3.33 -23.17 -13.93
N LYS A 12 3.35 -24.30 -13.20
CA LYS A 12 2.95 -24.36 -11.78
C LYS A 12 3.94 -23.53 -10.94
N ILE A 13 3.42 -22.57 -10.19
CA ILE A 13 4.20 -21.76 -9.23
C ILE A 13 4.51 -22.65 -8.02
N ILE A 14 5.78 -23.03 -7.86
CA ILE A 14 6.28 -23.69 -6.65
C ILE A 14 6.69 -22.58 -5.68
N ALA A 15 6.19 -22.61 -4.44
CA ALA A 15 6.55 -21.61 -3.43
C ALA A 15 8.00 -21.82 -2.99
N GLU A 16 8.89 -20.95 -3.46
CA GLU A 16 10.27 -20.89 -2.97
C GLU A 16 10.28 -20.38 -1.52
N LYS A 17 11.03 -21.06 -0.64
CA LYS A 17 11.24 -20.57 0.72
C LYS A 17 12.22 -19.42 0.65
N GLU A 18 11.82 -18.25 1.12
CA GLU A 18 12.70 -17.08 1.21
C GLU A 18 13.86 -17.38 2.18
N ASP A 19 15.10 -17.18 1.72
CA ASP A 19 16.30 -17.33 2.52
C ASP A 19 16.44 -16.14 3.50
N LYS A 20 16.29 -16.43 4.80
CA LYS A 20 16.34 -15.44 5.90
C LYS A 20 17.68 -15.46 6.65
N SER A 21 18.69 -16.09 6.07
CA SER A 21 20.03 -16.26 6.65
C SER A 21 20.76 -14.93 6.91
N PHE A 22 20.31 -13.83 6.31
CA PHE A 22 20.89 -12.52 6.54
C PHE A 22 20.54 -11.91 7.91
N ILE A 23 19.48 -12.41 8.57
CA ILE A 23 19.00 -11.85 9.83
C ILE A 23 19.89 -12.35 10.96
N ASP A 24 20.56 -11.42 11.64
CA ASP A 24 21.32 -11.74 12.85
C ASP A 24 20.38 -11.97 14.06
N LEU A 25 20.71 -12.94 14.90
CA LEU A 25 19.95 -13.30 16.10
C LEU A 25 20.71 -12.97 17.39
N ASN A 26 21.94 -12.45 17.30
CA ASN A 26 22.71 -12.06 18.47
C ASN A 26 22.22 -10.72 19.05
N ALA A 27 21.66 -10.76 20.26
CA ALA A 27 21.12 -9.59 20.94
C ALA A 27 22.17 -8.49 21.20
N GLU A 28 23.40 -8.86 21.58
CA GLU A 28 24.45 -7.87 21.87
C GLU A 28 24.83 -7.07 20.63
N LYS A 29 24.89 -7.74 19.48
CA LYS A 29 25.18 -7.11 18.19
C LYS A 29 24.03 -6.21 17.73
N LEU A 30 22.78 -6.67 17.89
CA LEU A 30 21.58 -5.89 17.53
C LEU A 30 21.42 -4.60 18.36
N CYS A 31 21.86 -4.59 19.62
CA CYS A 31 21.81 -3.39 20.46
C CYS A 31 22.93 -2.38 20.16
N THR A 32 24.03 -2.83 19.55
CA THR A 32 25.24 -2.00 19.34
C THR A 32 25.44 -1.55 17.90
N HIS A 33 24.90 -2.28 16.93
CA HIS A 33 25.11 -2.04 15.50
C HIS A 33 23.80 -2.13 14.71
N VAL A 34 23.69 -1.32 13.67
CA VAL A 34 22.60 -1.41 12.70
C VAL A 34 22.97 -2.51 11.70
N CYS A 35 22.40 -3.70 11.88
CA CYS A 35 22.71 -4.90 11.09
C CYS A 35 22.12 -4.82 9.67
N VAL A 36 22.78 -4.10 8.76
CA VAL A 36 22.37 -3.87 7.35
C VAL A 36 23.31 -4.54 6.36
N ASN A 37 24.19 -5.44 6.84
CA ASN A 37 25.15 -6.23 6.06
C ASN A 37 24.62 -6.89 4.77
N TYR A 38 23.32 -7.14 4.63
CA TYR A 38 22.74 -7.68 3.40
C TYR A 38 22.65 -6.68 2.24
N LEU A 39 22.76 -5.37 2.52
CA LEU A 39 22.66 -4.30 1.53
C LEU A 39 24.03 -3.69 1.20
N LEU A 40 24.99 -3.78 2.13
CA LEU A 40 26.35 -3.27 1.95
C LEU A 40 27.29 -4.40 1.53
N GLU A 41 27.69 -4.42 0.26
CA GLU A 41 28.76 -5.30 -0.21
C GLU A 41 30.11 -4.81 0.35
N GLY A 42 30.55 -5.39 1.48
CA GLY A 42 31.92 -5.23 1.99
C GLY A 42 32.17 -4.10 3.00
N GLY A 43 31.12 -3.54 3.62
CA GLY A 43 31.26 -2.59 4.73
C GLY A 43 31.02 -3.23 6.11
N GLU A 44 31.61 -2.66 7.17
CA GLU A 44 31.21 -2.98 8.55
C GLU A 44 29.83 -2.36 8.87
N ASP A 45 29.04 -3.03 9.73
CA ASP A 45 27.74 -2.51 10.18
C ASP A 45 27.93 -1.17 10.93
N PRO A 46 27.13 -0.13 10.63
CA PRO A 46 27.19 1.14 11.36
C PRO A 46 26.92 0.96 12.85
N LYS A 47 27.77 1.54 13.71
CA LYS A 47 27.61 1.53 15.17
C LYS A 47 26.56 2.53 15.64
N ILE A 48 25.80 2.15 16.66
CA ILE A 48 24.85 3.01 17.36
C ILE A 48 25.65 3.86 18.36
N LEU A 49 25.51 5.18 18.26
CA LEU A 49 26.20 6.18 19.07
C LEU A 49 25.34 6.59 20.27
N PRO A 50 25.87 7.31 21.27
CA PRO A 50 25.05 7.84 22.36
C PRO A 50 24.04 8.90 21.85
N ASP A 51 22.92 9.04 22.55
CA ASP A 51 21.81 9.93 22.17
C ASP A 51 22.23 11.40 21.94
N SER A 52 23.32 11.85 22.59
CA SER A 52 23.86 13.22 22.46
C SER A 52 24.45 13.52 21.08
N GLU A 53 24.85 12.51 20.32
CA GLU A 53 25.39 12.69 18.97
C GLU A 53 24.28 12.81 17.91
N TYR A 54 23.07 12.38 18.25
CA TYR A 54 21.93 12.47 17.35
C TYR A 54 21.22 13.82 17.46
N PRO A 55 20.66 14.33 16.35
CA PRO A 55 19.87 15.55 16.38
C PRO A 55 18.65 15.45 17.32
N PRO A 56 18.29 16.52 18.04
CA PRO A 56 17.20 16.49 19.03
C PRO A 56 15.83 16.15 18.41
N TRP A 57 15.59 16.58 17.17
CA TRP A 57 14.33 16.32 16.46
C TRP A 57 14.04 14.82 16.26
N LEU A 58 15.07 13.94 16.34
CA LEU A 58 14.90 12.50 16.23
C LEU A 58 14.01 11.94 17.33
N PHE A 59 14.17 12.46 18.56
CA PHE A 59 13.42 12.02 19.74
C PHE A 59 12.08 12.74 19.89
N GLU A 60 11.86 13.80 19.12
CA GLU A 60 10.58 14.54 19.06
C GLU A 60 9.60 13.94 18.04
N LEU A 61 10.01 12.91 17.28
CA LEU A 61 9.15 12.25 16.30
C LEU A 61 7.96 11.55 16.97
N ASN A 62 6.76 11.76 16.43
CA ASN A 62 5.58 11.04 16.90
C ASN A 62 5.62 9.57 16.44
N LEU A 63 5.84 8.67 17.40
CA LEU A 63 5.87 7.20 17.20
C LEU A 63 4.49 6.55 17.27
N GLU A 64 3.43 7.32 17.54
CA GLU A 64 2.07 6.81 17.58
C GLU A 64 1.59 6.37 16.20
N ARG A 65 0.56 5.53 16.21
CA ARG A 65 -0.12 5.14 14.98
C ARG A 65 -0.66 6.40 14.30
N LYS A 66 -0.48 6.48 12.98
CA LYS A 66 -1.11 7.54 12.17
C LYS A 66 -2.61 7.62 12.46
N LYS A 67 -3.05 8.81 12.88
CA LYS A 67 -4.45 9.17 13.10
C LYS A 67 -5.28 8.89 11.84
N GLN A 68 -6.56 8.53 12.02
CA GLN A 68 -7.48 8.39 10.89
C GLN A 68 -7.92 9.76 10.39
N LEU A 69 -8.59 9.79 9.24
CA LEU A 69 -9.06 11.06 8.67
C LEU A 69 -10.10 11.73 9.57
N GLU A 70 -10.91 10.93 10.24
CA GLU A 70 -11.95 11.34 11.16
C GLU A 70 -11.40 12.03 12.43
N ASP A 71 -10.19 11.66 12.84
CA ASP A 71 -9.52 12.20 14.04
C ASP A 71 -8.61 13.39 13.74
N LEU A 72 -8.44 13.74 12.46
CA LEU A 72 -7.60 14.85 12.00
C LEU A 72 -8.45 16.10 11.85
N ASP A 73 -7.97 17.22 12.38
CA ASP A 73 -8.62 18.52 12.23
C ASP A 73 -7.93 19.32 11.11
N PRO A 74 -8.66 19.85 10.11
CA PRO A 74 -8.08 20.68 9.05
C PRO A 74 -7.35 21.93 9.57
N GLU A 75 -7.76 22.51 10.69
CA GLU A 75 -7.16 23.74 11.23
C GLU A 75 -5.90 23.45 12.07
N VAL A 76 -5.86 22.31 12.77
CA VAL A 76 -4.74 21.92 13.64
C VAL A 76 -3.68 21.12 12.90
N ASP A 77 -4.09 20.09 12.15
CA ASP A 77 -3.19 19.18 11.45
C ASP A 77 -2.88 19.63 10.00
N GLY A 78 -3.64 20.61 9.50
CA GLY A 78 -3.39 21.30 8.24
C GLY A 78 -3.20 20.36 7.05
N TRP A 79 -1.95 20.28 6.56
CA TRP A 79 -1.59 19.49 5.38
C TRP A 79 -1.83 17.97 5.55
N LEU A 80 -1.68 17.44 6.77
CA LEU A 80 -1.86 16.01 7.03
C LEU A 80 -3.30 15.56 6.78
N TYR A 81 -4.26 16.39 7.20
CA TYR A 81 -5.69 16.18 6.94
C TYR A 81 -5.96 16.10 5.44
N TRP A 82 -5.55 17.11 4.67
CA TRP A 82 -5.80 17.16 3.23
C TRP A 82 -5.13 16.01 2.47
N ARG A 83 -3.92 15.62 2.86
CA ARG A 83 -3.25 14.45 2.30
C ARG A 83 -4.04 13.17 2.58
N ALA A 84 -4.50 12.97 3.80
CA ALA A 84 -5.32 11.81 4.18
C ALA A 84 -6.66 11.79 3.41
N TYR A 85 -7.30 12.94 3.26
CA TYR A 85 -8.53 13.13 2.50
C TYR A 85 -8.36 12.72 1.04
N ARG A 86 -7.33 13.23 0.36
CA ARG A 86 -7.04 12.88 -1.04
C ARG A 86 -6.72 11.40 -1.22
N LEU A 87 -5.94 10.82 -0.31
CA LEU A 87 -5.65 9.37 -0.34
C LEU A 87 -6.91 8.52 -0.16
N ARG A 88 -7.87 8.96 0.67
CA ARG A 88 -9.17 8.28 0.83
C ARG A 88 -9.98 8.33 -0.46
N GLN A 89 -10.07 9.49 -1.12
CA GLN A 89 -10.75 9.64 -2.40
C GLN A 89 -10.17 8.72 -3.47
N ILE A 90 -8.84 8.70 -3.63
CA ILE A 90 -8.15 7.83 -4.59
C ILE A 90 -8.44 6.34 -4.29
N ARG A 91 -8.42 5.95 -3.01
CA ARG A 91 -8.77 4.58 -2.61
C ARG A 91 -10.21 4.22 -2.97
N GLN A 92 -11.17 5.12 -2.77
CA GLN A 92 -12.56 4.91 -3.15
C GLN A 92 -12.73 4.78 -4.67
N ILE A 93 -12.10 5.66 -5.45
CA ILE A 93 -12.14 5.59 -6.92
C ILE A 93 -11.58 4.26 -7.42
N ARG A 94 -10.39 3.85 -6.95
CA ARG A 94 -9.78 2.56 -7.31
C ARG A 94 -10.66 1.38 -6.91
N ARG A 95 -11.35 1.46 -5.77
CA ARG A 95 -12.31 0.43 -5.33
C ARG A 95 -13.51 0.38 -6.27
N ILE A 96 -14.12 1.53 -6.59
CA ILE A 96 -15.27 1.62 -7.50
C ILE A 96 -14.89 1.09 -8.88
N GLU A 97 -13.74 1.50 -9.42
CA GLU A 97 -13.26 1.04 -10.72
C GLU A 97 -13.05 -0.47 -10.75
N ARG A 98 -12.41 -1.03 -9.72
CA ARG A 98 -12.25 -2.49 -9.59
C ARG A 98 -13.59 -3.22 -9.55
N LEU A 99 -14.58 -2.68 -8.86
CA LEU A 99 -15.90 -3.31 -8.71
C LEU A 99 -16.79 -3.09 -9.95
N LYS A 100 -16.61 -1.98 -10.67
CA LYS A 100 -17.33 -1.67 -11.91
C LYS A 100 -17.25 -2.81 -12.89
N TYR A 101 -16.06 -3.37 -13.10
CA TYR A 101 -15.84 -4.48 -14.03
C TYR A 101 -16.28 -5.84 -13.46
N LYS A 102 -16.16 -6.05 -12.15
CA LYS A 102 -16.56 -7.32 -11.49
C LYS A 102 -18.07 -7.53 -11.49
N PHE A 103 -18.85 -6.47 -11.42
CA PHE A 103 -20.32 -6.54 -11.38
C PHE A 103 -20.99 -6.25 -12.73
N ILE A 104 -20.25 -6.20 -13.85
CA ILE A 104 -20.84 -5.99 -15.20
C ILE A 104 -21.99 -6.97 -15.46
N ASN A 105 -21.79 -8.22 -15.07
CA ASN A 105 -22.77 -9.30 -15.28
C ASN A 105 -23.93 -9.24 -14.27
N VAL A 106 -23.78 -8.51 -13.16
CA VAL A 106 -24.83 -8.29 -12.17
C VAL A 106 -25.71 -7.10 -12.55
N GLN A 107 -25.15 -6.04 -13.14
CA GLN A 107 -25.92 -4.86 -13.59
C GLN A 107 -26.99 -5.19 -14.66
N ASN A 108 -26.80 -6.28 -15.42
CA ASN A 108 -27.77 -6.80 -16.38
C ASN A 108 -28.48 -8.09 -15.92
N SER A 109 -28.28 -8.53 -14.67
CA SER A 109 -28.91 -9.74 -14.15
C SER A 109 -30.43 -9.60 -14.04
N PRO A 110 -31.21 -10.64 -14.38
CA PRO A 110 -32.67 -10.66 -14.18
C PRO A 110 -33.10 -10.35 -12.74
N THR A 111 -32.30 -10.73 -11.74
CA THR A 111 -32.58 -10.47 -10.32
C THR A 111 -32.42 -8.98 -9.94
N MET A 112 -31.42 -8.30 -10.50
CA MET A 112 -31.26 -6.85 -10.31
C MET A 112 -32.38 -6.06 -10.97
N ARG A 113 -32.87 -6.49 -12.15
CA ARG A 113 -34.05 -5.90 -12.80
C ARG A 113 -35.33 -6.06 -11.97
N LYS A 114 -35.51 -7.21 -11.29
CA LYS A 114 -36.65 -7.47 -10.39
C LYS A 114 -36.61 -6.64 -9.11
N SER A 115 -35.43 -6.28 -8.61
CA SER A 115 -35.27 -5.45 -7.40
C SER A 115 -35.74 -4.00 -7.54
N GLY A 116 -36.12 -3.55 -8.74
CA GLY A 116 -36.54 -2.18 -9.01
C GLY A 116 -35.39 -1.16 -9.11
N TYR A 117 -34.14 -1.57 -8.81
CA TYR A 117 -32.97 -0.70 -8.96
C TYR A 117 -32.64 -0.46 -10.44
N ARG A 118 -33.18 0.62 -11.01
CA ARG A 118 -32.73 1.15 -12.30
C ARG A 118 -31.45 1.93 -12.05
N GLY A 119 -30.29 1.31 -12.28
CA GLY A 119 -29.02 2.02 -12.25
C GLY A 119 -29.14 3.29 -13.09
N LYS A 120 -28.84 4.46 -12.51
CA LYS A 120 -28.83 5.72 -13.25
C LYS A 120 -27.85 5.55 -14.41
N LYS A 121 -28.36 5.44 -15.63
CA LYS A 121 -27.55 5.59 -16.83
C LYS A 121 -27.19 7.08 -16.88
N THR A 122 -26.10 7.46 -16.23
CA THR A 122 -25.49 8.75 -16.53
C THR A 122 -24.96 8.62 -17.97
N SER A 123 -25.73 9.11 -18.93
CA SER A 123 -25.23 9.43 -20.25
C SER A 123 -24.04 10.37 -20.04
N LEU A 124 -22.85 9.98 -20.48
CA LEU A 124 -21.66 10.84 -20.42
C LEU A 124 -21.72 11.97 -21.48
N TYR A 125 -22.88 12.21 -22.10
CA TYR A 125 -23.07 13.16 -23.20
C TYR A 125 -24.40 13.92 -23.11
N GLU A 126 -24.81 14.38 -21.94
CA GLU A 126 -25.84 15.43 -21.84
C GLU A 126 -25.35 16.51 -20.86
N MET A 127 -24.79 17.57 -21.45
CA MET A 127 -24.58 18.90 -20.86
C MET A 127 -25.72 19.80 -21.34
#